data_AF-A0AAV6WYQ7-F1
#
_entry.id   AF-A0AAV6WYQ7-F1
#
_cell.length_a   1.000
_cell.length_b   1.000
_cell.length_c   1.000
_cell.angle_alpha   90.00
_cell.angle_beta   90.00
_cell.angle_gamma   90.00
#
_symmetry.space_group_name_H-M   'P 1'
#
loop_
_entity.id
_entity.type
_entity.pdbx_description
1 polymer ?
#
loop_
_entity_poly.entity_id
_entity_poly.type
_entity_poly.pdbx_seq_one_letter_code
_entity_poly.pdbx_strand_id
1 'polypeptide(L)'
;MASSTSSPSSPSPPEVPMELHAANRRKLFDLFRDHLSLSSRSLHGFVLLQGGEEQTRHCTDHIELFSYVMRQTLQVSVSTLNKPYLRIWKPCIILISKLGSEIHLISYKASETGRYMNRWATRQESYFAYLFGVEGPGFYGAIDVATGESILFAPRLPADYAVWLGEIKPLSYFKEKYMVTSVYYTDEIAKVLHGQYQGPGKPLLYLLHGLNTDSNNFSRPADFEGIDNFEKDLNALHPILTECRVLKSELELALIQFANDISSEAHVEVMRKTKVGMKEYQQESLFLHHTYMYGGCRHCSYTCICATGDNSAVLHYGHAAAPNDRTLQDGDMALLDMGAEYHFYGSDITCSFPVNGKFTPDQSLVYNAVLRAHDAVISSMRPGVNWVNMHKLAERTILESLKEGQLLHGDVDAMTDERLGAVFMPHGLGHLLGIDTHDPGGYLKGAERPTEPGLRSLRTSRELLEGMVITVEPGCYFIDALLLPAMENKQTSKYFNHEKINRFRGFGGVRIESDVYVTCDGCVNMTKVPREIQEIEAVMAGAPWPLKKTSISHANGET
;
A
#
# COMPACT_ATOMS: atom_id res chain seq x y z
N MET A 1 -1.98 40.29 -26.06
CA MET A 1 -0.78 40.10 -25.23
C MET A 1 -1.00 38.84 -24.42
N ALA A 2 -0.21 37.80 -24.69
CA ALA A 2 -0.30 36.52 -24.00
C ALA A 2 0.12 36.71 -22.54
N SER A 3 -0.82 36.59 -21.61
CA SER A 3 -0.50 36.53 -20.19
C SER A 3 0.03 35.13 -19.90
N SER A 4 1.35 35.03 -19.73
CA SER A 4 2.02 33.89 -19.14
C SER A 4 1.42 33.62 -17.76
N THR A 5 0.55 32.62 -17.66
CA THR A 5 0.17 32.03 -16.39
C THR A 5 1.41 31.39 -15.81
N SER A 6 1.99 32.01 -14.78
CA SER A 6 3.02 31.40 -13.96
C SER A 6 2.48 30.08 -13.42
N SER A 7 3.06 28.96 -13.86
CA SER A 7 2.93 27.67 -13.21
C SER A 7 3.22 27.85 -11.72
N PRO A 8 2.45 27.23 -10.80
CA PRO A 8 2.90 27.13 -9.43
C PRO A 8 4.25 26.43 -9.49
N SER A 9 5.28 27.07 -8.95
CA SER A 9 6.57 26.42 -8.76
C SER A 9 6.33 25.26 -7.82
N SER A 10 6.21 24.03 -8.34
CA SER A 10 6.24 22.84 -7.50
C SER A 10 7.50 22.96 -6.64
N PRO A 11 7.38 23.02 -5.31
CA PRO A 11 8.54 23.12 -4.45
C PRO A 11 9.44 21.94 -4.76
N SER A 12 10.75 22.17 -4.83
CA SER A 12 11.70 21.07 -4.97
C SER A 12 11.40 20.00 -3.91
N PRO A 13 11.49 18.70 -4.25
CA PRO A 13 11.21 17.64 -3.30
C PRO A 13 12.01 17.88 -1.99
N PRO A 14 11.39 17.73 -0.82
CA PRO A 14 12.03 18.06 0.45
C PRO A 14 13.21 17.13 0.68
N GLU A 15 14.32 17.66 1.17
CA GLU A 15 15.41 16.80 1.65
C GLU A 15 14.89 15.91 2.78
N VAL A 16 15.26 14.63 2.75
CA VAL A 16 14.88 13.68 3.80
C VAL A 16 15.89 13.78 4.94
N PRO A 17 15.50 14.29 6.11
CA PRO A 17 16.42 14.42 7.24
C PRO A 17 16.79 13.03 7.76
N MET A 18 18.07 12.67 7.75
CA MET A 18 18.55 11.38 8.23
C MET A 18 18.39 11.22 9.75
N GLU A 19 18.15 12.33 10.46
CA GLU A 19 17.70 12.38 11.84
C GLU A 19 16.41 11.57 12.06
N LEU A 20 15.55 11.46 11.05
CA LEU A 20 14.35 10.62 11.07
C LEU A 20 14.71 9.18 11.46
N HIS A 21 15.64 8.58 10.72
CA HIS A 21 16.04 7.20 10.94
C HIS A 21 16.80 7.04 12.27
N ALA A 22 17.58 8.04 12.68
CA ALA A 22 18.20 8.05 14.00
C ALA A 22 17.17 8.08 15.15
N ALA A 23 16.09 8.85 14.99
CA ALA A 23 14.97 8.88 15.93
C ALA A 23 14.22 7.53 15.96
N ASN A 24 14.01 6.91 14.81
CA ASN A 24 13.39 5.58 14.70
C ASN A 24 14.21 4.49 15.41
N ARG A 25 15.55 4.52 15.28
CA ARG A 25 16.45 3.63 16.03
C ARG A 25 16.36 3.85 17.53
N ARG A 26 16.30 5.12 17.97
CA ARG A 26 16.13 5.46 19.40
C ARG A 26 14.80 4.96 19.95
N LYS A 27 13.71 5.19 19.20
CA LYS A 27 12.37 4.69 19.54
C LYS A 27 12.34 3.18 19.71
N LEU A 28 12.95 2.44 18.78
CA LEU A 28 13.10 0.99 18.91
C LEU A 28 13.92 0.64 20.14
N PHE A 29 15.09 1.25 20.34
CA PHE A 29 15.96 0.97 21.49
C PHE A 29 15.22 1.13 22.83
N ASP A 30 14.50 2.24 23.02
CA ASP A 30 13.76 2.51 24.26
C ASP A 30 12.68 1.45 24.51
N LEU A 31 11.82 1.19 23.52
CA LEU A 31 10.74 0.19 23.64
C LEU A 31 11.29 -1.24 23.82
N PHE A 32 12.37 -1.57 23.13
CA PHE A 32 12.99 -2.90 23.22
C PHE A 32 13.61 -3.13 24.59
N ARG A 33 14.32 -2.13 25.13
CA ARG A 33 14.95 -2.19 26.45
C ARG A 33 13.91 -2.28 27.57
N ASP A 34 12.80 -1.55 27.45
CA ASP A 34 11.67 -1.64 28.38
C ASP A 34 11.05 -3.04 28.36
N HIS A 35 10.83 -3.61 27.16
CA HIS A 35 10.31 -4.98 27.00
C HIS A 35 11.21 -6.03 27.67
N LEU A 36 12.53 -5.95 27.45
CA LEU A 36 13.48 -6.89 28.05
C LEU A 36 13.57 -6.74 29.57
N SER A 37 13.53 -5.50 30.05
CA SER A 37 13.57 -5.19 31.49
C SER A 37 12.32 -5.74 32.20
N LEU A 38 11.13 -5.55 31.63
CA LEU A 38 9.87 -6.09 32.16
C LEU A 38 9.83 -7.63 32.13
N SER A 39 10.50 -8.26 31.17
CA SER A 39 10.59 -9.72 31.06
C SER A 39 11.81 -10.33 31.77
N SER A 40 12.57 -9.54 32.54
CA SER A 40 13.80 -9.96 33.22
C SER A 40 14.82 -10.67 32.30
N ARG A 41 14.87 -10.25 31.03
CA ARG A 41 15.80 -10.80 30.03
C ARG A 41 17.12 -10.02 30.03
N SER A 42 18.19 -10.66 29.55
CA SER A 42 19.50 -10.02 29.34
C SER A 42 19.36 -8.79 28.45
N LEU A 43 20.03 -7.70 28.83
CA LEU A 43 20.17 -6.49 28.00
C LEU A 43 21.35 -6.57 27.02
N HIS A 44 22.08 -7.69 27.00
CA HIS A 44 23.16 -7.92 26.06
C HIS A 44 22.66 -8.68 24.83
N GLY A 45 22.91 -8.12 23.65
CA GLY A 45 22.56 -8.71 22.37
C GLY A 45 22.45 -7.62 21.30
N PHE A 46 22.23 -8.05 20.07
CA PHE A 46 22.07 -7.14 18.94
C PHE A 46 20.73 -7.38 18.25
N VAL A 47 19.98 -6.31 18.01
CA VAL A 47 18.99 -6.33 16.92
C VAL A 47 19.78 -6.37 15.62
N LEU A 48 19.45 -7.28 14.70
CA LEU A 48 20.08 -7.36 13.38
C LEU A 48 19.04 -7.48 12.28
N LEU A 49 19.11 -6.57 11.32
CA LEU A 49 18.31 -6.56 10.10
C LEU A 49 19.20 -6.69 8.87
N GLN A 50 18.67 -7.35 7.85
CA GLN A 50 19.28 -7.46 6.53
C GLN A 50 18.51 -6.56 5.57
N GLY A 51 19.22 -5.62 4.97
CA GLY A 51 18.71 -4.85 3.84
C GLY A 51 18.77 -5.69 2.56
N GLY A 52 17.84 -5.44 1.66
CA GLY A 52 17.69 -6.15 0.41
C GLY A 52 16.51 -5.61 -0.40
N GLU A 53 16.40 -6.12 -1.62
CA GLU A 53 15.22 -5.86 -2.43
C GLU A 53 14.01 -6.53 -1.76
N GLU A 54 12.97 -5.73 -1.51
CA GLU A 54 11.71 -6.27 -1.06
C GLU A 54 11.11 -7.14 -2.17
N GLN A 55 10.93 -8.44 -1.91
CA GLN A 55 10.40 -9.38 -2.90
C GLN A 55 8.86 -9.38 -2.96
N THR A 56 8.21 -8.84 -1.94
CA THR A 56 6.76 -8.69 -1.83
C THR A 56 6.46 -7.40 -1.09
N ARG A 57 5.81 -6.40 -1.71
CA ARG A 57 5.22 -5.31 -0.93
C ARG A 57 4.10 -5.89 -0.07
N HIS A 58 3.89 -5.35 1.11
CA HIS A 58 2.70 -5.63 1.91
C HIS A 58 1.47 -4.98 1.29
N CYS A 59 1.06 -5.47 0.12
CA CYS A 59 -0.22 -5.20 -0.52
C CYS A 59 -0.80 -6.54 -0.98
N THR A 60 -2.12 -6.69 -0.86
CA THR A 60 -2.85 -7.91 -1.25
C THR A 60 -2.72 -8.25 -2.74
N ASP A 61 -2.16 -7.35 -3.54
CA ASP A 61 -2.07 -7.47 -5.00
C ASP A 61 -0.75 -8.06 -5.48
N HIS A 62 0.18 -8.33 -4.57
CA HIS A 62 1.40 -9.03 -4.90
C HIS A 62 1.24 -10.52 -4.60
N ILE A 63 0.71 -11.23 -5.60
CA ILE A 63 1.12 -12.61 -5.82
C ILE A 63 2.62 -12.55 -6.15
N GLU A 64 3.46 -13.29 -5.42
CA GLU A 64 4.82 -13.61 -5.89
C GLU A 64 4.69 -14.12 -7.32
N LEU A 65 5.13 -13.34 -8.32
CA LEU A 65 5.07 -13.72 -9.74
C LEU A 65 5.74 -15.09 -9.98
N PHE A 66 6.56 -15.56 -9.04
CA PHE A 66 7.11 -16.90 -8.98
C PHE A 66 7.20 -17.43 -7.54
N SER A 67 6.10 -17.93 -6.97
CA SER A 67 6.17 -18.83 -5.82
C SER A 67 6.23 -20.30 -6.25
N TYR A 68 7.15 -20.99 -5.59
CA TYR A 68 7.59 -22.35 -5.78
C TYR A 68 6.44 -23.37 -5.63
N VAL A 69 6.06 -24.09 -6.70
CA VAL A 69 5.13 -25.23 -6.56
C VAL A 69 5.89 -26.46 -6.05
N MET A 70 5.40 -26.97 -4.92
CA MET A 70 5.80 -28.21 -4.27
C MET A 70 5.97 -29.40 -5.24
N ARG A 71 6.91 -30.28 -4.90
CA ARG A 71 7.07 -31.62 -5.47
C ARG A 71 5.74 -32.38 -5.41
N GLN A 72 5.06 -32.51 -6.55
CA GLN A 72 4.16 -33.62 -6.80
C GLN A 72 4.70 -34.43 -7.95
N THR A 73 5.05 -35.68 -7.66
CA THR A 73 5.42 -36.68 -8.66
C THR A 73 4.16 -37.07 -9.43
N LEU A 74 3.85 -36.36 -10.51
CA LEU A 74 2.80 -36.77 -11.45
C LEU A 74 3.37 -37.85 -12.38
N GLN A 75 3.03 -39.11 -12.14
CA GLN A 75 3.20 -40.18 -13.14
C GLN A 75 2.13 -40.00 -14.23
N VAL A 76 2.51 -39.41 -15.36
CA VAL A 76 1.65 -39.37 -16.55
C VAL A 76 2.03 -40.54 -17.47
N SER A 77 1.09 -41.45 -17.68
CA SER A 77 1.20 -42.57 -18.63
C SER A 77 1.08 -42.08 -20.08
N VAL A 78 2.06 -42.45 -20.92
CA VAL A 78 2.13 -42.10 -22.34
C VAL A 78 1.18 -43.01 -23.14
N SER A 79 -0.13 -42.73 -23.11
CA SER A 79 -1.09 -43.43 -23.99
C SER A 79 -2.16 -42.53 -24.62
N THR A 80 -2.08 -41.21 -24.44
CA THR A 80 -3.07 -40.25 -24.99
C THR A 80 -2.40 -39.10 -25.76
N LEU A 81 -1.70 -39.42 -26.85
CA LEU A 81 -1.16 -38.42 -27.79
C LEU A 81 -1.64 -38.72 -29.21
N ASN A 82 -2.89 -38.36 -29.52
CA ASN A 82 -3.40 -38.40 -30.89
C ASN A 82 -4.38 -37.24 -31.16
N LYS A 83 -3.89 -35.99 -31.06
CA LYS A 83 -4.62 -34.82 -31.56
C LYS A 83 -3.70 -33.89 -32.40
N PRO A 84 -4.24 -33.22 -33.45
CA PRO A 84 -3.45 -32.58 -34.50
C PRO A 84 -2.73 -31.25 -34.12
N TYR A 85 -2.88 -30.76 -32.89
CA TYR A 85 -2.27 -29.50 -32.44
C TYR A 85 -0.75 -29.58 -32.12
N LEU A 86 -0.15 -30.77 -32.18
CA LEU A 86 1.28 -30.98 -31.86
C LEU A 86 2.26 -30.70 -33.01
N ARG A 87 1.81 -30.17 -34.16
CA ARG A 87 2.70 -29.88 -35.29
C ARG A 87 3.67 -28.71 -35.05
N ILE A 88 3.38 -27.80 -34.12
CA ILE A 88 4.24 -26.65 -33.80
C ILE A 88 5.41 -27.04 -32.88
N TRP A 89 5.33 -28.20 -32.21
CA TRP A 89 6.33 -28.66 -31.23
C TRP A 89 7.28 -29.75 -31.75
N LYS A 90 7.21 -30.08 -33.04
CA LYS A 90 8.06 -31.14 -33.64
C LYS A 90 9.58 -30.94 -33.47
N PRO A 91 10.14 -29.72 -33.53
CA PRO A 91 11.58 -29.53 -33.29
C PRO A 91 11.97 -29.79 -31.82
N CYS A 92 11.08 -29.47 -30.86
CA CYS A 92 11.33 -29.68 -29.43
C CYS A 92 11.22 -31.17 -29.04
N ILE A 93 10.29 -31.90 -29.65
CA ILE A 93 10.05 -33.33 -29.34
C ILE A 93 11.19 -34.23 -29.86
N ILE A 94 11.85 -33.88 -30.97
CA ILE A 94 13.01 -34.64 -31.48
C ILE A 94 14.25 -34.48 -30.57
N LEU A 95 14.36 -33.38 -29.83
CA LEU A 95 15.42 -33.24 -28.83
C LEU A 95 15.17 -34.13 -27.60
N ILE A 96 13.89 -34.31 -27.22
CA ILE A 96 13.47 -35.08 -26.05
C ILE A 96 13.64 -36.59 -26.25
N SER A 97 13.54 -37.11 -27.49
CA SER A 97 13.70 -38.55 -27.76
C SER A 97 15.15 -39.03 -27.86
N LYS A 98 16.14 -38.13 -27.78
CA LYS A 98 17.58 -38.48 -27.85
C LYS A 98 18.31 -38.39 -26.50
N LEU A 99 17.67 -37.84 -25.48
CA LEU A 99 18.21 -37.76 -24.13
C LEU A 99 17.45 -38.78 -23.29
N GLY A 100 18.15 -39.82 -22.86
CA GLY A 100 17.60 -40.90 -22.04
C GLY A 100 16.83 -40.36 -20.84
N SER A 101 15.82 -41.12 -20.45
CA SER A 101 14.90 -40.94 -19.32
C SER A 101 15.52 -40.23 -18.10
N GLU A 102 15.44 -38.90 -18.07
CA GLU A 102 15.45 -38.05 -16.88
C GLU A 102 14.97 -36.65 -17.30
N ILE A 103 13.76 -36.26 -16.88
CA ILE A 103 13.26 -34.90 -17.07
C ILE A 103 13.98 -34.01 -16.05
N HIS A 104 15.10 -33.41 -16.46
CA HIS A 104 15.66 -32.29 -15.73
C HIS A 104 14.80 -31.04 -15.99
N LEU A 105 13.86 -30.77 -15.08
CA LEU A 105 13.31 -29.43 -14.92
C LEU A 105 14.48 -28.52 -14.50
N ILE A 106 15.00 -27.75 -15.46
CA ILE A 106 15.98 -26.70 -15.16
C ILE A 106 15.21 -25.57 -14.47
N SER A 107 15.20 -25.62 -13.14
CA SER A 107 14.91 -24.48 -12.29
C SER A 107 16.05 -23.47 -12.47
N TYR A 108 15.77 -22.38 -13.17
CA TYR A 108 16.71 -21.27 -13.30
C TYR A 108 16.61 -20.38 -12.06
N LYS A 109 17.64 -20.43 -11.22
CA LYS A 109 17.87 -19.50 -10.12
C LYS A 109 18.27 -18.14 -10.74
N ALA A 110 17.37 -17.16 -10.72
CA ALA A 110 17.56 -15.85 -11.36
C ALA A 110 18.69 -14.99 -10.76
N SER A 111 19.40 -15.45 -9.73
CA SER A 111 20.39 -14.65 -9.01
C SER A 111 21.87 -14.95 -9.34
N GLU A 112 22.19 -15.98 -10.13
CA GLU A 112 23.60 -16.44 -10.25
C GLU A 112 24.21 -16.39 -11.66
N THR A 113 23.50 -15.87 -12.67
CA THR A 113 24.12 -15.65 -13.99
C THR A 113 23.94 -14.19 -14.43
N GLY A 114 25.04 -13.44 -14.43
CA GLY A 114 25.11 -12.04 -14.90
C GLY A 114 24.89 -11.88 -16.41
N ARG A 115 23.83 -12.47 -16.98
CA ARG A 115 23.48 -12.37 -18.41
C ARG A 115 22.12 -11.70 -18.68
N TYR A 116 21.42 -11.22 -17.67
CA TYR A 116 20.29 -10.30 -17.87
C TYR A 116 20.68 -8.92 -17.36
N MET A 117 20.90 -7.99 -18.30
CA MET A 117 21.16 -6.55 -18.07
C MET A 117 19.95 -5.79 -17.49
N ASN A 118 18.83 -6.49 -17.18
CA ASN A 118 17.62 -5.88 -16.66
C ASN A 118 17.57 -6.04 -15.15
N ARG A 119 18.29 -5.17 -14.42
CA ARG A 119 18.05 -5.01 -12.98
C ARG A 119 16.86 -4.06 -12.81
N TRP A 120 15.84 -4.50 -12.08
CA TRP A 120 14.73 -3.65 -11.67
C TRP A 120 15.23 -2.55 -10.72
N ALA A 121 14.50 -1.44 -10.64
CA ALA A 121 14.81 -0.43 -9.65
C ALA A 121 14.59 -1.04 -8.26
N THR A 122 15.66 -1.11 -7.47
CA THR A 122 15.59 -1.69 -6.12
C THR A 122 14.81 -0.76 -5.19
N ARG A 123 13.84 -1.32 -4.48
CA ARG A 123 13.17 -0.71 -3.32
C ARG A 123 13.51 -1.53 -2.09
N GLN A 124 13.92 -0.86 -1.02
CA GLN A 124 14.46 -1.46 0.19
C GLN A 124 13.37 -2.19 0.99
N GLU A 125 13.74 -3.23 1.75
CA GLU A 125 12.86 -3.85 2.74
C GLU A 125 12.40 -2.82 3.80
N SER A 126 11.10 -2.79 4.09
CA SER A 126 10.44 -1.71 4.85
C SER A 126 10.95 -1.53 6.28
N TYR A 127 11.22 -2.61 7.01
CA TYR A 127 11.75 -2.51 8.38
C TYR A 127 13.19 -2.01 8.41
N PHE A 128 14.01 -2.43 7.44
CA PHE A 128 15.37 -1.92 7.27
C PHE A 128 15.37 -0.44 6.86
N ALA A 129 14.52 -0.07 5.89
CA ALA A 129 14.34 1.31 5.46
C ALA A 129 13.91 2.22 6.61
N TYR A 130 12.95 1.79 7.43
CA TYR A 130 12.48 2.52 8.62
C TYR A 130 13.63 2.90 9.57
N LEU A 131 14.52 1.96 9.88
CA LEU A 131 15.59 2.17 10.84
C LEU A 131 16.84 2.83 10.26
N PHE A 132 17.15 2.64 8.98
CA PHE A 132 18.46 3.06 8.43
C PHE A 132 18.37 4.02 7.25
N GLY A 133 17.25 4.12 6.54
CA GLY A 133 17.10 5.01 5.37
C GLY A 133 17.99 4.65 4.19
N VAL A 134 18.56 3.44 4.18
CA VAL A 134 19.54 3.02 3.18
C VAL A 134 18.84 2.58 1.90
N GLU A 135 19.13 3.27 0.80
CA GLU A 135 18.57 2.97 -0.52
C GLU A 135 19.29 1.81 -1.25
N GLY A 136 20.55 1.57 -0.91
CA GLY A 136 21.38 0.57 -1.58
C GLY A 136 21.07 -0.88 -1.16
N PRO A 137 21.19 -1.87 -2.06
CA PRO A 137 21.02 -3.28 -1.73
C PRO A 137 22.23 -3.84 -0.97
N GLY A 138 22.01 -4.96 -0.26
CA GLY A 138 23.09 -5.78 0.31
C GLY A 138 23.74 -5.21 1.56
N PHE A 139 23.08 -4.25 2.24
CA PHE A 139 23.51 -3.74 3.53
C PHE A 139 22.94 -4.59 4.67
N TYR A 140 23.58 -4.53 5.84
CA TYR A 140 23.00 -5.00 7.10
C TYR A 140 23.10 -3.89 8.13
N GLY A 141 22.29 -3.98 9.17
CA GLY A 141 22.19 -2.95 10.19
C GLY A 141 21.94 -3.59 11.54
N ALA A 142 22.73 -3.19 12.52
CA ALA A 142 22.60 -3.69 13.89
C ALA A 142 22.43 -2.55 14.89
N ILE A 143 21.75 -2.85 15.99
CA ILE A 143 21.63 -1.96 17.16
C ILE A 143 22.01 -2.79 18.38
N ASP A 144 23.02 -2.32 19.13
CA ASP A 144 23.37 -2.90 20.42
C ASP A 144 22.28 -2.56 21.44
N VAL A 145 21.66 -3.59 22.01
CA VAL A 145 20.55 -3.47 22.94
C VAL A 145 20.99 -2.89 24.29
N ALA A 146 22.28 -2.98 24.63
CA ALA A 146 22.80 -2.44 25.89
C ALA A 146 23.06 -0.93 25.80
N THR A 147 23.59 -0.47 24.66
CA THR A 147 24.13 0.89 24.51
C THR A 147 23.30 1.78 23.58
N GLY A 148 22.49 1.19 22.71
CA GLY A 148 21.78 1.89 21.63
C GLY A 148 22.69 2.28 20.47
N GLU A 149 23.96 1.85 20.47
CA GLU A 149 24.88 2.11 19.38
C GLU A 149 24.41 1.41 18.10
N SER A 150 24.45 2.16 16.99
CA SER A 150 24.01 1.67 15.68
C SER A 150 25.21 1.36 14.79
N ILE A 151 25.17 0.21 14.14
CA ILE A 151 26.23 -0.31 13.29
C ILE A 151 25.64 -0.56 11.91
N LEU A 152 26.25 -0.03 10.86
CA LEU A 152 25.89 -0.35 9.49
C LEU A 152 26.98 -1.21 8.85
N PHE A 153 26.59 -2.23 8.08
CA PHE A 153 27.50 -3.06 7.32
C PHE A 153 27.27 -2.84 5.84
N ALA A 154 28.26 -2.26 5.16
CA ALA A 154 28.23 -1.95 3.73
C ALA A 154 28.85 -3.08 2.90
N PRO A 155 28.33 -3.39 1.70
CA PRO A 155 28.96 -4.38 0.84
C PRO A 155 30.36 -3.93 0.41
N ARG A 156 31.34 -4.84 0.44
CA ARG A 156 32.67 -4.57 -0.14
C ARG A 156 32.59 -4.71 -1.65
N LEU A 157 32.66 -3.57 -2.34
CA LEU A 157 32.49 -3.53 -3.78
C LEU A 157 33.82 -3.77 -4.51
N PRO A 158 33.84 -4.58 -5.58
CA PRO A 158 35.01 -4.77 -6.44
C PRO A 158 35.31 -3.51 -7.28
N ALA A 159 36.54 -3.38 -7.76
CA ALA A 159 37.01 -2.19 -8.48
C ALA A 159 36.25 -1.91 -9.80
N ASP A 160 35.72 -2.94 -10.45
CA ASP A 160 34.88 -2.82 -11.64
C ASP A 160 33.54 -2.11 -11.36
N TYR A 161 33.05 -2.10 -10.11
CA TYR A 161 31.89 -1.29 -9.72
C TYR A 161 32.07 0.19 -10.08
N ALA A 162 33.28 0.73 -9.89
CA ALA A 162 33.62 2.11 -10.22
C ALA A 162 33.46 2.44 -11.72
N VAL A 163 33.60 1.43 -12.57
CA VAL A 163 33.47 1.56 -14.03
C VAL A 163 32.00 1.48 -14.47
N TRP A 164 31.22 0.59 -13.85
CA TRP A 164 29.88 0.23 -14.35
C TRP A 164 28.72 0.88 -13.60
N LEU A 165 28.87 1.12 -12.31
CA LEU A 165 27.76 1.46 -11.40
C LEU A 165 27.96 2.79 -10.68
N GLY A 166 29.19 3.26 -10.55
CA GLY A 166 29.50 4.59 -10.01
C GLY A 166 30.55 4.55 -8.91
N GLU A 167 30.80 5.70 -8.29
CA GLU A 167 31.86 5.87 -7.30
C GLU A 167 31.73 4.89 -6.11
N ILE A 168 32.82 4.21 -5.77
CA ILE A 168 32.90 3.39 -4.56
C ILE A 168 33.11 4.32 -3.36
N LYS A 169 32.07 4.47 -2.55
CA LYS A 169 32.10 5.33 -1.36
C LYS A 169 32.87 4.70 -0.20
N PRO A 170 33.71 5.46 0.53
CA PRO A 170 34.40 4.94 1.72
C PRO A 170 33.42 4.74 2.88
N LEU A 171 33.78 3.91 3.88
CA LEU A 171 32.93 3.66 5.06
C LEU A 171 32.57 4.95 5.83
N SER A 172 33.48 5.94 5.85
CA SER A 172 33.24 7.24 6.49
C SER A 172 32.07 8.00 5.86
N TYR A 173 31.87 7.87 4.54
CA TYR A 173 30.72 8.48 3.85
C TYR A 173 29.40 7.89 4.36
N PHE A 174 29.31 6.55 4.47
CA PHE A 174 28.08 5.91 4.96
C PHE A 174 27.81 6.22 6.43
N LYS A 175 28.88 6.37 7.24
CA LYS A 175 28.76 6.76 8.64
C LYS A 175 28.11 8.12 8.79
N GLU A 176 28.61 9.10 8.04
CA GLU A 176 28.10 10.46 8.03
C GLU A 176 26.69 10.53 7.42
N LYS A 177 26.49 9.94 6.24
CA LYS A 177 25.20 9.95 5.54
C LYS A 177 24.07 9.35 6.37
N TYR A 178 24.24 8.18 6.98
CA TYR A 178 23.15 7.49 7.69
C TYR A 178 23.13 7.74 9.21
N MET A 179 24.01 8.64 9.69
CA MET A 179 24.10 9.04 11.10
C MET A 179 24.20 7.85 12.06
N VAL A 180 25.01 6.85 11.69
CA VAL A 180 25.24 5.64 12.51
C VAL A 180 26.52 5.77 13.34
N THR A 181 26.61 5.02 14.44
CA THR A 181 27.78 5.08 15.34
C THR A 181 29.04 4.54 14.66
N SER A 182 28.92 3.43 13.93
CA SER A 182 30.03 2.78 13.24
C SER A 182 29.60 2.11 11.93
N VAL A 183 30.56 1.91 11.03
CA VAL A 183 30.34 1.23 9.75
C VAL A 183 31.47 0.25 9.48
N TYR A 184 31.13 -0.96 9.06
CA TYR A 184 32.06 -2.03 8.68
C TYR A 184 31.62 -2.65 7.36
N TYR A 185 32.38 -3.63 6.85
CA TYR A 185 31.94 -4.38 5.67
C TYR A 185 31.09 -5.59 6.03
N THR A 186 30.22 -6.02 5.11
CA THR A 186 29.32 -7.18 5.33
C THR A 186 30.06 -8.49 5.55
N ASP A 187 31.26 -8.65 4.97
CA ASP A 187 32.14 -9.80 5.19
C ASP A 187 32.79 -9.82 6.58
N GLU A 188 32.57 -8.78 7.41
CA GLU A 188 33.12 -8.64 8.76
C GLU A 188 32.06 -8.79 9.87
N ILE A 189 30.77 -8.98 9.54
CA ILE A 189 29.65 -9.01 10.50
C ILE A 189 29.94 -9.93 11.69
N ALA A 190 30.27 -11.20 11.42
CA ALA A 190 30.49 -12.19 12.47
C ALA A 190 31.61 -11.78 13.44
N LYS A 191 32.71 -11.25 12.90
CA LYS A 191 33.88 -10.82 13.67
C LYS A 191 33.57 -9.57 14.51
N VAL A 192 32.89 -8.59 13.92
CA VAL A 192 32.57 -7.32 14.59
C VAL A 192 31.60 -7.55 15.75
N LEU A 193 30.50 -8.28 15.51
CA LEU A 193 29.50 -8.51 16.55
C LEU A 193 30.06 -9.34 17.71
N HIS A 194 30.92 -10.33 17.44
CA HIS A 194 31.64 -11.04 18.52
C HIS A 194 32.57 -10.12 19.31
N GLY A 195 33.33 -9.26 18.61
CA GLY A 195 34.29 -8.35 19.27
C GLY A 195 33.63 -7.26 20.12
N GLN A 196 32.42 -6.84 19.77
CA GLN A 196 31.67 -5.81 20.49
C GLN A 196 30.76 -6.38 21.58
N TYR A 197 30.40 -7.66 21.53
CA TYR A 197 29.56 -8.30 22.55
C TYR A 197 30.26 -8.32 23.92
N GLN A 198 29.62 -7.71 24.92
CA GLN A 198 30.11 -7.66 26.31
C GLN A 198 29.35 -8.59 27.26
N GLY A 199 28.39 -9.38 26.75
CA GLY A 199 27.59 -10.28 27.56
C GLY A 199 28.27 -11.63 27.83
N PRO A 200 27.69 -12.46 28.71
CA PRO A 200 28.16 -13.82 28.92
C PRO A 200 27.78 -14.73 27.75
N GLY A 201 28.57 -15.78 27.51
CA GLY A 201 28.24 -16.82 26.54
C GLY A 201 28.37 -16.39 25.08
N LYS A 202 27.56 -17.00 24.21
CA LYS A 202 27.49 -16.64 22.79
C LYS A 202 26.72 -15.33 22.62
N PRO A 203 27.08 -14.47 21.66
CA PRO A 203 26.28 -13.28 21.38
C PRO A 203 24.86 -13.65 20.92
N LEU A 204 23.86 -12.96 21.46
CA LEU A 204 22.44 -13.12 21.11
C LEU A 204 22.05 -12.14 20.00
N LEU A 205 21.38 -12.65 18.97
CA LEU A 205 20.78 -11.86 17.90
C LEU A 205 19.26 -11.89 18.00
N TYR A 206 18.66 -10.71 18.02
CA TYR A 206 17.22 -10.53 17.83
C TYR A 206 16.97 -10.28 16.34
N LEU A 207 16.32 -11.24 15.68
CA LEU A 207 16.10 -11.22 14.25
C LEU A 207 14.62 -10.97 13.92
N LEU A 208 14.38 -10.33 12.79
CA LEU A 208 13.03 -9.99 12.34
C LEU A 208 12.33 -11.24 11.79
N HIS A 209 11.40 -11.78 12.57
CA HIS A 209 10.55 -12.87 12.14
C HIS A 209 9.14 -12.70 12.70
N GLY A 210 8.17 -12.47 11.84
CA GLY A 210 6.78 -12.43 12.23
C GLY A 210 5.84 -12.38 11.05
N LEU A 211 4.58 -12.70 11.34
CA LEU A 211 3.51 -12.79 10.35
C LEU A 211 3.02 -11.37 10.00
N ASN A 212 3.08 -11.02 8.72
CA ASN A 212 2.31 -9.89 8.20
C ASN A 212 0.83 -10.32 8.09
N THR A 213 -0.06 -9.52 8.68
CA THR A 213 -1.48 -9.88 8.87
C THR A 213 -2.37 -9.64 7.66
N ASP A 214 -1.81 -9.08 6.58
CA ASP A 214 -2.49 -8.85 5.31
C ASP A 214 -2.04 -9.85 4.23
N SER A 215 -0.73 -10.08 4.09
CA SER A 215 -0.20 -11.03 3.10
C SER A 215 -0.14 -12.48 3.59
N ASN A 216 -0.22 -12.70 4.90
CA ASN A 216 0.07 -13.98 5.57
C ASN A 216 1.49 -14.52 5.36
N ASN A 217 2.41 -13.67 4.88
CA ASN A 217 3.82 -14.03 4.76
C ASN A 217 4.57 -13.74 6.07
N PHE A 218 5.58 -14.55 6.35
CA PHE A 218 6.51 -14.28 7.44
C PHE A 218 7.68 -13.44 6.94
N SER A 219 8.07 -12.43 7.72
CA SER A 219 9.32 -11.71 7.46
C SER A 219 10.51 -12.66 7.51
N ARG A 220 11.45 -12.47 6.59
CA ARG A 220 12.65 -13.28 6.49
C ARG A 220 13.71 -12.80 7.50
N PRO A 221 14.18 -13.68 8.42
CA PRO A 221 15.26 -13.33 9.33
C PRO A 221 16.56 -13.02 8.57
N ALA A 222 17.37 -12.12 9.11
CA ALA A 222 18.70 -11.86 8.56
C ALA A 222 19.58 -13.12 8.63
N ASP A 223 20.38 -13.33 7.57
CA ASP A 223 21.28 -14.47 7.46
C ASP A 223 22.65 -14.02 6.92
N PHE A 224 23.74 -14.61 7.44
CA PHE A 224 25.12 -14.30 7.04
C PHE A 224 26.08 -15.44 7.40
N GLU A 225 27.25 -15.47 6.76
CA GLU A 225 28.27 -16.48 7.02
C GLU A 225 28.75 -16.42 8.48
N GLY A 226 28.67 -17.55 9.19
CA GLY A 226 29.07 -17.65 10.60
C GLY A 226 27.97 -17.32 11.61
N ILE A 227 26.72 -17.08 11.18
CA ILE A 227 25.58 -16.82 12.06
C ILE A 227 25.29 -17.96 13.06
N ASP A 228 25.74 -19.20 12.78
CA ASP A 228 25.56 -20.34 13.68
C ASP A 228 26.40 -20.28 14.96
N ASN A 229 27.34 -19.34 15.02
CA ASN A 229 28.08 -19.02 16.23
C ASN A 229 27.29 -18.11 17.21
N PHE A 230 26.07 -17.71 16.84
CA PHE A 230 25.21 -16.82 17.62
C PHE A 230 23.99 -17.56 18.16
N GLU A 231 23.49 -17.11 19.31
CA GLU A 231 22.13 -17.42 19.74
C GLU A 231 21.13 -16.54 18.97
N LYS A 232 19.91 -17.02 18.78
CA LYS A 232 18.90 -16.36 17.93
C LYS A 232 17.56 -16.29 18.66
N ASP A 233 16.98 -15.09 18.73
CA ASP A 233 15.60 -14.85 19.13
C ASP A 233 14.81 -14.35 17.92
N LEU A 234 13.74 -15.07 17.59
CA LEU A 234 12.86 -14.79 16.45
C LEU A 234 11.51 -14.21 16.87
N ASN A 235 11.31 -13.88 18.15
CA ASN A 235 9.99 -13.59 18.71
C ASN A 235 9.84 -12.15 19.20
N ALA A 236 10.91 -11.56 19.74
CA ALA A 236 10.84 -10.26 20.39
C ALA A 236 10.79 -9.10 19.39
N LEU A 237 11.62 -9.14 18.34
CA LEU A 237 11.84 -7.99 17.46
C LEU A 237 10.60 -7.58 16.68
N HIS A 238 9.95 -8.52 16.00
CA HIS A 238 8.82 -8.20 15.12
C HIS A 238 7.72 -7.40 15.83
N PRO A 239 7.06 -7.88 16.92
CA PRO A 239 5.97 -7.13 17.53
C PRO A 239 6.38 -5.74 18.04
N ILE A 240 7.62 -5.57 18.54
CA ILE A 240 8.09 -4.29 19.07
C ILE A 240 8.37 -3.30 17.93
N LEU A 241 9.06 -3.76 16.88
CA LEU A 241 9.38 -2.93 15.73
C LEU A 241 8.14 -2.60 14.88
N THR A 242 7.18 -3.52 14.77
CA THR A 242 5.87 -3.24 14.18
C THR A 242 5.18 -2.09 14.94
N GLU A 243 5.13 -2.13 16.27
CA GLU A 243 4.49 -1.07 17.05
C GLU A 243 5.22 0.28 16.91
N CYS A 244 6.54 0.27 16.69
CA CYS A 244 7.29 1.48 16.36
C CYS A 244 6.76 2.15 15.08
N ARG A 245 6.34 1.38 14.06
CA ARG A 245 5.84 1.91 12.78
C ARG A 245 4.40 2.41 12.83
N VAL A 246 3.60 1.93 13.78
CA VAL A 246 2.17 2.28 13.89
C VAL A 246 1.99 3.79 14.14
N LEU A 247 2.77 4.35 15.06
CA LEU A 247 2.68 5.76 15.48
C LEU A 247 3.76 6.60 14.80
N LYS A 248 3.37 7.54 13.95
CA LYS A 248 4.28 8.31 13.11
C LYS A 248 4.87 9.48 13.89
N SER A 249 6.18 9.71 13.72
CA SER A 249 6.82 10.94 14.19
C SER A 249 6.55 12.11 13.24
N GLU A 250 6.76 13.34 13.69
CA GLU A 250 6.59 14.56 12.86
C GLU A 250 7.40 14.51 11.55
N LEU A 251 8.60 13.92 11.59
CA LEU A 251 9.43 13.77 10.40
C LEU A 251 8.84 12.76 9.40
N GLU A 252 8.17 11.71 9.88
CA GLU A 252 7.45 10.76 9.02
C GLU A 252 6.19 11.39 8.43
N LEU A 253 5.44 12.13 9.25
CA LEU A 253 4.25 12.85 8.82
C LEU A 253 4.58 13.86 7.72
N ALA A 254 5.72 14.54 7.79
CA ALA A 254 6.17 15.45 6.75
C ALA A 254 6.38 14.75 5.39
N LEU A 255 6.95 13.53 5.38
CA LEU A 255 7.17 12.77 4.15
C LEU A 255 5.85 12.19 3.59
N ILE A 256 4.98 11.67 4.47
CA ILE A 256 3.64 11.20 4.08
C ILE A 256 2.79 12.36 3.54
N GLN A 257 2.88 13.54 4.15
CA GLN A 257 2.18 14.74 3.68
C GLN A 257 2.70 15.18 2.31
N PHE A 258 4.02 15.11 2.07
CA PHE A 258 4.57 15.40 0.76
C PHE A 258 4.10 14.41 -0.30
N ALA A 259 4.11 13.10 0.01
CA ALA A 259 3.57 12.07 -0.88
C ALA A 259 2.08 12.31 -1.19
N ASN A 260 1.30 12.73 -0.18
CA ASN A 260 -0.11 13.11 -0.35
C ASN A 260 -0.29 14.34 -1.24
N ASP A 261 0.51 15.38 -1.03
CA ASP A 261 0.42 16.63 -1.77
C ASP A 261 0.69 16.38 -3.26
N ILE A 262 1.79 15.68 -3.59
CA ILE A 262 2.12 15.40 -4.99
C ILE A 262 1.13 14.43 -5.65
N SER A 263 0.62 13.44 -4.93
CA SER A 263 -0.41 12.53 -5.45
C SER A 263 -1.74 13.26 -5.66
N SER A 264 -2.10 14.18 -4.77
CA SER A 264 -3.29 15.02 -4.92
C SER A 264 -3.18 15.92 -6.15
N GLU A 265 -2.03 16.57 -6.35
CA GLU A 265 -1.74 17.36 -7.55
C GLU A 265 -1.83 16.52 -8.82
N ALA A 266 -1.28 15.30 -8.80
CA ALA A 266 -1.33 14.36 -9.91
C ALA A 266 -2.76 13.92 -10.24
N HIS A 267 -3.58 13.57 -9.23
CA HIS A 267 -5.00 13.24 -9.42
C HIS A 267 -5.79 14.38 -10.06
N VAL A 268 -5.56 15.62 -9.61
CA VAL A 268 -6.18 16.82 -10.20
C VAL A 268 -5.77 16.99 -11.66
N GLU A 269 -4.50 16.75 -11.99
CA GLU A 269 -4.03 16.85 -13.37
C GLU A 269 -4.59 15.73 -14.25
N VAL A 270 -4.74 14.52 -13.72
CA VAL A 270 -5.42 13.42 -14.41
C VAL A 270 -6.87 13.79 -14.68
N MET A 271 -7.65 14.20 -13.67
CA MET A 271 -9.04 14.66 -13.84
C MET A 271 -9.17 15.72 -14.94
N ARG A 272 -8.28 16.71 -14.96
CA ARG A 272 -8.28 17.79 -15.97
C ARG A 272 -8.01 17.29 -17.39
N LYS A 273 -7.22 16.22 -17.53
CA LYS A 273 -6.82 15.68 -18.84
C LYS A 273 -7.69 14.55 -19.35
N THR A 274 -8.47 13.91 -18.49
CA THR A 274 -9.34 12.78 -18.86
C THR A 274 -10.35 13.18 -19.93
N LYS A 275 -10.45 12.35 -20.98
CA LYS A 275 -11.37 12.51 -22.10
C LYS A 275 -11.90 11.16 -22.55
N VAL A 276 -13.14 11.16 -23.02
CA VAL A 276 -13.72 10.02 -23.76
C VAL A 276 -12.79 9.61 -24.91
N GLY A 277 -12.61 8.30 -25.09
CA GLY A 277 -11.75 7.71 -26.12
C GLY A 277 -10.31 7.47 -25.70
N MET A 278 -9.87 7.98 -24.54
CA MET A 278 -8.58 7.61 -23.95
C MET A 278 -8.59 6.15 -23.46
N LYS A 279 -7.41 5.62 -23.18
CA LYS A 279 -7.22 4.35 -22.46
C LYS A 279 -6.94 4.60 -20.98
N GLU A 280 -7.34 3.65 -20.15
CA GLU A 280 -7.09 3.68 -18.71
C GLU A 280 -5.60 3.86 -18.38
N TYR A 281 -4.69 3.13 -19.05
CA TYR A 281 -3.23 3.26 -18.86
C TYR A 281 -2.69 4.65 -19.19
N GLN A 282 -3.41 5.46 -19.96
CA GLN A 282 -2.98 6.84 -20.22
C GLN A 282 -3.20 7.73 -19.00
N GLN A 283 -4.20 7.41 -18.15
CA GLN A 283 -4.40 8.09 -16.86
C GLN A 283 -3.29 7.68 -15.88
N GLU A 284 -2.99 6.38 -15.78
CA GLU A 284 -1.84 5.86 -15.02
C GLU A 284 -0.53 6.54 -15.46
N SER A 285 -0.26 6.60 -16.77
CA SER A 285 0.94 7.23 -17.29
C SER A 285 1.04 8.72 -16.96
N LEU A 286 -0.08 9.45 -16.94
CA LEU A 286 -0.12 10.87 -16.57
C LEU A 286 0.17 11.05 -15.07
N PHE A 287 -0.41 10.21 -14.23
CA PHE A 287 -0.16 10.22 -12.78
C PHE A 287 1.32 9.96 -12.47
N LEU A 288 1.87 8.85 -12.97
CA LEU A 288 3.26 8.46 -12.77
C LEU A 288 4.24 9.50 -13.30
N HIS A 289 3.92 10.12 -14.45
CA HIS A 289 4.72 11.22 -14.98
C HIS A 289 4.73 12.40 -14.01
N HIS A 290 3.57 12.81 -13.50
CA HIS A 290 3.47 13.97 -12.61
C HIS A 290 4.24 13.75 -11.31
N THR A 291 3.99 12.62 -10.64
CA THR A 291 4.60 12.32 -9.34
C THR A 291 6.12 12.19 -9.44
N TYR A 292 6.63 11.61 -10.52
CA TYR A 292 8.07 11.52 -10.70
C TYR A 292 8.69 12.85 -11.16
N MET A 293 8.08 13.52 -12.14
CA MET A 293 8.63 14.76 -12.72
C MET A 293 8.70 15.90 -11.71
N TYR A 294 7.66 16.08 -10.89
CA TYR A 294 7.54 17.21 -9.97
C TYR A 294 7.82 16.83 -8.51
N GLY A 295 7.54 15.58 -8.12
CA GLY A 295 7.78 15.10 -6.75
C GLY A 295 9.04 14.28 -6.55
N GLY A 296 9.75 13.89 -7.62
CA GLY A 296 10.89 12.98 -7.51
C GLY A 296 10.51 11.56 -7.07
N CYS A 297 9.21 11.23 -7.04
CA CYS A 297 8.70 9.92 -6.63
C CYS A 297 8.97 8.89 -7.73
N ARG A 298 10.13 8.23 -7.68
CA ARG A 298 10.51 7.20 -8.64
C ARG A 298 9.62 5.95 -8.56
N HIS A 299 9.06 5.69 -7.38
CA HIS A 299 8.18 4.55 -7.12
C HIS A 299 6.75 5.02 -6.83
N CYS A 300 5.81 4.12 -7.09
CA CYS A 300 4.40 4.21 -6.70
C CYS A 300 4.18 3.26 -5.52
N SER A 301 3.32 3.61 -4.57
CA SER A 301 3.05 2.81 -3.37
C SER A 301 2.51 1.41 -3.72
N TYR A 302 1.77 1.30 -4.82
CA TYR A 302 1.18 0.08 -5.35
C TYR A 302 0.94 0.24 -6.86
N THR A 303 0.52 -0.83 -7.54
CA THR A 303 0.14 -0.76 -8.97
C THR A 303 -1.09 0.15 -9.12
N CYS A 304 -1.01 1.16 -9.99
CA CYS A 304 -2.12 2.07 -10.22
C CYS A 304 -3.39 1.33 -10.70
N ILE A 305 -4.52 1.65 -10.09
CA ILE A 305 -5.83 1.10 -10.44
C ILE A 305 -6.56 2.19 -11.21
N CYS A 306 -6.65 2.06 -12.53
CA CYS A 306 -7.32 3.04 -13.38
C CYS A 306 -8.60 2.43 -13.96
N ALA A 307 -9.63 2.27 -13.13
CA ALA A 307 -10.82 1.53 -13.52
C ALA A 307 -11.93 2.45 -14.08
N THR A 308 -12.53 2.08 -15.21
CA THR A 308 -13.62 2.86 -15.85
C THR A 308 -14.81 2.01 -16.22
N GLY A 309 -16.01 2.58 -16.12
CA GLY A 309 -17.27 1.85 -16.34
C GLY A 309 -17.41 0.69 -15.36
N ASP A 310 -17.76 -0.49 -15.86
CA ASP A 310 -17.93 -1.72 -15.10
C ASP A 310 -16.65 -2.19 -14.38
N ASN A 311 -15.46 -1.87 -14.90
CA ASN A 311 -14.19 -2.18 -14.22
C ASN A 311 -14.10 -1.53 -12.83
N SER A 312 -14.78 -0.40 -12.58
CA SER A 312 -14.76 0.27 -11.26
C SER A 312 -15.41 -0.54 -10.14
N ALA A 313 -16.06 -1.66 -10.45
CA ALA A 313 -16.52 -2.66 -9.47
C ALA A 313 -15.44 -3.72 -9.12
N VAL A 314 -14.28 -3.72 -9.79
CA VAL A 314 -13.16 -4.64 -9.53
C VAL A 314 -12.14 -3.91 -8.65
N LEU A 315 -12.13 -4.27 -7.36
CA LEU A 315 -11.47 -3.48 -6.31
C LEU A 315 -9.97 -3.23 -6.57
N HIS A 316 -9.25 -4.26 -7.02
CA HIS A 316 -7.81 -4.20 -7.36
C HIS A 316 -7.58 -4.49 -8.85
N TYR A 317 -8.29 -3.75 -9.70
CA TYR A 317 -8.04 -3.70 -11.15
C TYR A 317 -6.63 -3.16 -11.46
N GLY A 318 -6.16 -3.25 -12.71
CA GLY A 318 -4.86 -2.68 -13.13
C GLY A 318 -3.66 -3.63 -13.01
N HIS A 319 -3.81 -4.77 -12.35
CA HIS A 319 -2.78 -5.82 -12.33
C HIS A 319 -2.55 -6.42 -13.74
N ALA A 320 -1.50 -7.23 -13.89
CA ALA A 320 -1.04 -7.73 -15.19
C ALA A 320 -2.08 -8.47 -16.06
N ALA A 321 -3.11 -9.06 -15.46
CA ALA A 321 -4.16 -9.78 -16.20
C ALA A 321 -5.38 -8.89 -16.53
N ALA A 322 -5.44 -7.69 -15.98
CA ALA A 322 -6.46 -6.68 -16.20
C ALA A 322 -5.78 -5.28 -16.27
N PRO A 323 -4.93 -5.04 -17.28
CA PRO A 323 -3.78 -4.13 -17.17
C PRO A 323 -4.11 -2.69 -17.57
N ASN A 324 -5.22 -2.13 -17.07
CA ASN A 324 -5.65 -0.76 -17.39
C ASN A 324 -5.79 -0.52 -18.91
N ASP A 325 -6.44 -1.42 -19.67
CA ASP A 325 -6.47 -1.37 -21.13
C ASP A 325 -7.85 -1.06 -21.74
N ARG A 326 -8.88 -0.78 -20.93
CA ARG A 326 -10.20 -0.41 -21.44
C ARG A 326 -10.17 1.00 -22.03
N THR A 327 -11.00 1.23 -23.05
CA THR A 327 -11.24 2.56 -23.61
C THR A 327 -12.33 3.26 -22.81
N LEU A 328 -12.04 4.46 -22.32
CA LEU A 328 -12.98 5.35 -21.64
C LEU A 328 -14.16 5.71 -22.56
N GLN A 329 -15.39 5.41 -22.14
CA GLN A 329 -16.62 5.72 -22.87
C GLN A 329 -17.34 6.93 -22.29
N ASP A 330 -18.18 7.56 -23.11
CA ASP A 330 -19.11 8.57 -22.63
C ASP A 330 -20.12 7.95 -21.65
N GLY A 331 -20.36 8.63 -20.52
CA GLY A 331 -21.23 8.13 -19.45
C GLY A 331 -20.59 7.17 -18.46
N ASP A 332 -19.33 6.72 -18.66
CA ASP A 332 -18.63 5.91 -17.67
C ASP A 332 -18.34 6.73 -16.39
N MET A 333 -18.40 6.06 -15.24
CA MET A 333 -17.67 6.49 -14.05
C MET A 333 -16.22 6.02 -14.14
N ALA A 334 -15.28 6.90 -13.80
CA ALA A 334 -13.91 6.54 -13.47
C ALA A 334 -13.77 6.38 -11.96
N LEU A 335 -13.00 5.39 -11.54
CA LEU A 335 -12.49 5.19 -10.19
C LEU A 335 -10.99 4.99 -10.34
N LEU A 336 -10.22 6.02 -9.97
CA LEU A 336 -8.78 6.01 -10.07
C LEU A 336 -8.17 5.98 -8.68
N ASP A 337 -7.50 4.90 -8.36
CA ASP A 337 -6.84 4.65 -7.08
C ASP A 337 -5.34 4.53 -7.34
N MET A 338 -4.62 5.59 -6.94
CA MET A 338 -3.20 5.78 -7.24
C MET A 338 -2.52 6.63 -6.15
N GLY A 339 -1.30 6.23 -5.74
CA GLY A 339 -0.55 6.91 -4.69
C GLY A 339 0.97 6.83 -4.88
N ALA A 340 1.65 7.96 -4.74
CA ALA A 340 3.11 8.06 -4.86
C ALA A 340 3.85 7.56 -3.62
N GLU A 341 5.08 7.09 -3.82
CA GLU A 341 6.03 6.78 -2.74
C GLU A 341 7.23 7.73 -2.80
N TYR A 342 7.48 8.48 -1.71
CA TYR A 342 8.63 9.37 -1.56
C TYR A 342 9.53 8.89 -0.42
N HIS A 343 10.75 8.46 -0.77
CA HIS A 343 11.71 7.85 0.16
C HIS A 343 11.04 6.82 1.10
N PHE A 344 10.40 5.83 0.49
CA PHE A 344 9.67 4.74 1.13
C PHE A 344 8.32 5.10 1.76
N TYR A 345 8.04 6.36 2.08
CA TYR A 345 6.75 6.76 2.65
C TYR A 345 5.72 6.99 1.54
N GLY A 346 4.58 6.31 1.65
CA GLY A 346 3.53 6.30 0.64
C GLY A 346 2.36 7.23 0.94
N SER A 347 1.60 7.54 -0.10
CA SER A 347 0.19 7.96 -0.03
C SER A 347 -0.71 6.91 -0.67
N ASP A 348 -2.01 6.96 -0.38
CA ASP A 348 -3.06 6.12 -0.97
C ASP A 348 -4.33 6.94 -1.22
N ILE A 349 -4.66 7.23 -2.47
CA ILE A 349 -5.73 8.18 -2.81
C ILE A 349 -6.57 7.62 -3.95
N THR A 350 -7.88 7.53 -3.68
CA THR A 350 -8.90 7.22 -4.69
C THR A 350 -9.77 8.44 -5.01
N CYS A 351 -9.86 8.75 -6.31
CA CYS A 351 -10.78 9.73 -6.88
C CYS A 351 -11.78 9.05 -7.83
N SER A 352 -13.08 9.31 -7.64
CA SER A 352 -14.14 8.86 -8.54
C SER A 352 -14.82 10.04 -9.23
N PHE A 353 -15.02 9.97 -10.55
CA PHE A 353 -15.60 11.08 -11.34
C PHE A 353 -16.16 10.60 -12.69
N PRO A 354 -17.11 11.32 -13.30
CA PRO A 354 -17.65 10.97 -14.61
C PRO A 354 -16.62 11.27 -15.70
N VAL A 355 -16.36 10.30 -16.59
CA VAL A 355 -15.35 10.43 -17.66
C VAL A 355 -15.58 11.64 -18.58
N ASN A 356 -16.84 12.01 -18.80
CA ASN A 356 -17.22 13.16 -19.64
C ASN A 356 -17.29 14.49 -18.87
N GLY A 357 -16.96 14.49 -17.57
CA GLY A 357 -16.93 15.67 -16.72
C GLY A 357 -18.29 16.17 -16.22
N LYS A 358 -19.38 15.41 -16.38
CA LYS A 358 -20.72 15.75 -15.87
C LYS A 358 -21.41 14.57 -15.22
N PHE A 359 -21.82 14.73 -13.96
CA PHE A 359 -22.51 13.67 -13.25
C PHE A 359 -23.96 13.54 -13.75
N THR A 360 -24.38 12.31 -14.03
CA THR A 360 -25.81 12.00 -14.19
C THR A 360 -26.51 11.94 -12.83
N PRO A 361 -27.86 11.95 -12.78
CA PRO A 361 -28.59 11.77 -11.52
C PRO A 361 -28.24 10.47 -10.78
N ASP A 362 -28.08 9.35 -11.51
CA ASP A 362 -27.73 8.07 -10.91
C ASP A 362 -26.29 8.08 -10.38
N GLN A 363 -25.34 8.65 -11.13
CA GLN A 363 -23.96 8.83 -10.68
C GLN A 363 -23.88 9.73 -9.44
N SER A 364 -24.60 10.85 -9.44
CA SER A 364 -24.67 11.78 -8.31
C SER A 364 -25.21 11.11 -7.04
N LEU A 365 -26.22 10.25 -7.18
CA LEU A 365 -26.81 9.52 -6.06
C LEU A 365 -25.78 8.61 -5.37
N VAL A 366 -25.08 7.79 -6.16
CA VAL A 366 -24.08 6.85 -5.62
C VAL A 366 -22.86 7.61 -5.10
N TYR A 367 -22.39 8.62 -5.83
CA TYR A 367 -21.25 9.43 -5.44
C TYR A 367 -21.49 10.13 -4.09
N ASN A 368 -22.62 10.80 -3.93
CA ASN A 368 -22.95 11.49 -2.68
C ASN A 368 -23.22 10.52 -1.53
N ALA A 369 -23.68 9.29 -1.80
CA ALA A 369 -23.78 8.25 -0.76
C ALA A 369 -22.42 7.95 -0.14
N VAL A 370 -21.40 7.78 -0.99
CA VAL A 370 -20.03 7.51 -0.56
C VAL A 370 -19.38 8.74 0.09
N LEU A 371 -19.59 9.94 -0.47
CA LEU A 371 -19.08 11.18 0.12
C LEU A 371 -19.63 11.41 1.53
N ARG A 372 -20.94 11.20 1.74
CA ARG A 372 -21.55 11.28 3.07
C ARG A 372 -20.94 10.28 4.05
N ALA A 373 -20.69 9.04 3.62
CA ALA A 373 -20.06 8.04 4.46
C ALA A 373 -18.61 8.40 4.83
N HIS A 374 -17.85 8.91 3.86
CA HIS A 374 -16.49 9.42 4.05
C HIS A 374 -16.44 10.54 5.09
N ASP A 375 -17.29 11.55 4.93
CA ASP A 375 -17.31 12.72 5.83
C ASP A 375 -17.84 12.37 7.22
N ALA A 376 -18.81 11.45 7.31
CA ALA A 376 -19.31 10.93 8.59
C ALA A 376 -18.23 10.18 9.37
N VAL A 377 -17.39 9.39 8.69
CA VAL A 377 -16.24 8.71 9.31
C VAL A 377 -15.22 9.73 9.77
N ILE A 378 -14.73 10.61 8.89
CA ILE A 378 -13.69 11.61 9.25
C ILE A 378 -14.13 12.49 10.42
N SER A 379 -15.37 12.98 10.42
CA SER A 379 -15.90 13.79 11.52
C SER A 379 -16.05 13.04 12.85
N SER A 380 -16.05 11.71 12.82
CA SER A 380 -16.15 10.85 14.00
C SER A 380 -14.81 10.37 14.53
N MET A 381 -13.73 10.50 13.73
CA MET A 381 -12.39 10.03 14.08
C MET A 381 -11.78 10.86 15.22
N ARG A 382 -11.32 10.16 16.24
CA ARG A 382 -10.53 10.67 17.37
C ARG A 382 -9.91 9.49 18.12
N PRO A 383 -8.92 9.70 19.01
CA PRO A 383 -8.38 8.63 19.83
C PRO A 383 -9.45 7.89 20.66
N GLY A 384 -9.31 6.58 20.78
CA GLY A 384 -10.23 5.68 21.51
C GLY A 384 -11.45 5.20 20.70
N VAL A 385 -11.65 5.69 19.47
CA VAL A 385 -12.72 5.18 18.59
C VAL A 385 -12.32 3.84 18.00
N ASN A 386 -13.20 2.83 18.11
CA ASN A 386 -12.97 1.52 17.51
C ASN A 386 -13.19 1.53 15.98
N TRP A 387 -12.22 1.06 15.21
CA TRP A 387 -12.27 1.07 13.74
C TRP A 387 -13.41 0.22 13.14
N VAL A 388 -13.79 -0.87 13.82
CA VAL A 388 -14.94 -1.71 13.42
C VAL A 388 -16.25 -0.90 13.47
N ASN A 389 -16.39 0.00 14.45
CA ASN A 389 -17.57 0.86 14.55
C ASN A 389 -17.59 1.92 13.44
N MET A 390 -16.43 2.43 13.02
CA MET A 390 -16.33 3.34 11.87
C MET A 390 -16.75 2.65 10.58
N HIS A 391 -16.35 1.38 10.36
CA HIS A 391 -16.82 0.61 9.20
C HIS A 391 -18.35 0.46 9.19
N LYS A 392 -18.94 0.11 10.34
CA LYS A 392 -20.41 0.00 10.47
C LYS A 392 -21.11 1.35 10.24
N LEU A 393 -20.50 2.47 10.66
CA LEU A 393 -21.00 3.82 10.39
C LEU A 393 -21.02 4.11 8.88
N ALA A 394 -19.96 3.79 8.16
CA ALA A 394 -19.89 3.96 6.71
C ALA A 394 -20.96 3.12 5.99
N GLU A 395 -21.05 1.82 6.31
CA GLU A 395 -22.07 0.93 5.73
C GLU A 395 -23.50 1.45 5.98
N ARG A 396 -23.81 1.85 7.22
CA ARG A 396 -25.12 2.42 7.57
C ARG A 396 -25.43 3.66 6.75
N THR A 397 -24.47 4.57 6.64
CA THR A 397 -24.64 5.83 5.89
C THR A 397 -24.91 5.57 4.40
N ILE A 398 -24.24 4.55 3.82
CA ILE A 398 -24.49 4.11 2.44
C ILE A 398 -25.90 3.52 2.33
N LEU A 399 -26.31 2.64 3.24
CA LEU A 399 -27.66 2.03 3.22
C LEU A 399 -28.77 3.08 3.34
N GLU A 400 -28.61 4.06 4.23
CA GLU A 400 -29.52 5.21 4.36
C GLU A 400 -29.63 5.98 3.04
N SER A 401 -28.48 6.25 2.42
CA SER A 401 -28.41 6.93 1.13
C SER A 401 -29.11 6.17 0.00
N LEU A 402 -28.89 4.86 -0.08
CA LEU A 402 -29.53 4.01 -1.09
C LEU A 402 -31.04 3.87 -0.85
N LYS A 403 -31.48 3.91 0.41
CA LYS A 403 -32.90 3.97 0.78
C LYS A 403 -33.53 5.31 0.39
N GLU A 404 -32.88 6.43 0.66
CA GLU A 404 -33.32 7.76 0.19
C GLU A 404 -33.42 7.81 -1.34
N GLY A 405 -32.46 7.19 -2.02
CA GLY A 405 -32.43 6.96 -3.47
C GLY A 405 -33.49 5.98 -3.98
N GLN A 406 -34.24 5.33 -3.09
CA GLN A 406 -35.27 4.32 -3.36
C GLN A 406 -34.74 3.04 -4.02
N LEU A 407 -33.43 2.80 -3.97
CA LEU A 407 -32.81 1.53 -4.36
C LEU A 407 -33.09 0.45 -3.30
N LEU A 408 -33.15 0.86 -2.03
CA LEU A 408 -33.50 -0.01 -0.91
C LEU A 408 -34.80 0.45 -0.22
N HIS A 409 -35.47 -0.46 0.47
CA HIS A 409 -36.69 -0.23 1.25
C HIS A 409 -36.64 -0.93 2.61
N GLY A 410 -37.36 -0.42 3.60
CA GLY A 410 -37.46 -1.03 4.92
C GLY A 410 -36.63 -0.32 5.99
N ASP A 411 -36.32 -1.04 7.07
CA ASP A 411 -35.61 -0.51 8.24
C ASP A 411 -34.09 -0.69 8.11
N VAL A 412 -33.32 0.36 8.40
CA VAL A 412 -31.86 0.37 8.19
C VAL A 412 -31.14 -0.43 9.27
N ASP A 413 -31.66 -0.47 10.50
CA ASP A 413 -31.08 -1.30 11.56
C ASP A 413 -31.20 -2.78 11.17
N ALA A 414 -32.37 -3.18 10.70
CA ALA A 414 -32.59 -4.53 10.20
C ALA A 414 -31.72 -4.88 8.97
N MET A 415 -31.42 -3.92 8.09
CA MET A 415 -30.46 -4.14 6.98
C MET A 415 -29.03 -4.31 7.50
N THR A 416 -28.66 -3.53 8.52
CA THR A 416 -27.32 -3.56 9.13
C THR A 416 -27.07 -4.87 9.86
N ASP A 417 -28.09 -5.37 10.59
CA ASP A 417 -28.05 -6.67 11.28
C ASP A 417 -27.88 -7.83 10.30
N GLU A 418 -28.51 -7.75 9.13
CA GLU A 418 -28.36 -8.72 8.03
C GLU A 418 -27.07 -8.52 7.21
N ARG A 419 -26.20 -7.59 7.62
CA ARG A 419 -24.93 -7.24 6.95
C ARG A 419 -25.09 -6.85 5.49
N LEU A 420 -26.21 -6.19 5.14
CA LEU A 420 -26.50 -5.76 3.77
C LEU A 420 -25.48 -4.74 3.24
N GLY A 421 -24.86 -3.95 4.13
CA GLY A 421 -23.79 -3.01 3.77
C GLY A 421 -22.63 -3.68 3.02
N ALA A 422 -22.26 -4.91 3.43
CA ALA A 422 -21.17 -5.67 2.82
C ALA A 422 -21.45 -6.12 1.38
N VAL A 423 -22.71 -6.07 0.92
CA VAL A 423 -23.07 -6.30 -0.49
C VAL A 423 -22.59 -5.15 -1.36
N PHE A 424 -22.66 -3.93 -0.83
CA PHE A 424 -22.28 -2.70 -1.53
C PHE A 424 -20.85 -2.24 -1.20
N MET A 425 -20.30 -2.62 -0.04
CA MET A 425 -18.94 -2.31 0.40
C MET A 425 -18.26 -3.59 0.93
N PRO A 426 -17.72 -4.47 0.07
CA PRO A 426 -17.19 -5.78 0.49
C PRO A 426 -15.77 -5.74 1.10
N HIS A 427 -15.06 -4.63 0.96
CA HIS A 427 -13.72 -4.42 1.53
C HIS A 427 -13.77 -3.73 2.90
N GLY A 428 -12.62 -3.68 3.59
CA GLY A 428 -12.49 -2.92 4.83
C GLY A 428 -12.64 -1.41 4.58
N LEU A 429 -13.02 -0.64 5.61
CA LEU A 429 -13.17 0.83 5.49
C LEU A 429 -11.85 1.56 5.25
N GLY A 430 -10.73 0.93 5.60
CA GLY A 430 -9.41 1.50 5.48
C GLY A 430 -8.40 0.77 6.35
N HIS A 431 -7.15 1.24 6.27
CA HIS A 431 -5.99 0.55 6.81
C HIS A 431 -4.87 1.52 7.21
N LEU A 432 -4.00 1.07 8.10
CA LEU A 432 -2.81 1.85 8.46
C LEU A 432 -1.97 2.11 7.20
N LEU A 433 -1.38 3.29 7.15
CA LEU A 433 -0.53 3.74 6.04
C LEU A 433 0.80 4.27 6.59
N GLY A 434 1.90 4.03 5.88
CA GLY A 434 3.22 4.52 6.26
C GLY A 434 4.27 4.20 5.20
N ILE A 435 5.26 3.39 5.57
CA ILE A 435 6.26 2.90 4.62
C ILE A 435 5.63 1.88 3.66
N ASP A 436 4.70 1.07 4.14
CA ASP A 436 3.90 0.20 3.28
C ASP A 436 2.51 0.81 3.10
N THR A 437 1.89 0.59 1.94
CA THR A 437 0.50 1.00 1.66
C THR A 437 -0.45 0.42 2.71
N HIS A 438 -0.40 -0.91 2.89
CA HIS A 438 -1.00 -1.58 4.05
C HIS A 438 0.08 -1.74 5.14
N ASP A 439 0.26 -0.70 5.94
CA ASP A 439 1.27 -0.61 7.00
C ASP A 439 0.99 -1.65 8.12
N PRO A 440 2.01 -2.27 8.73
CA PRO A 440 1.80 -3.36 9.67
C PRO A 440 1.25 -2.86 11.01
N GLY A 441 0.81 -3.81 11.85
CA GLY A 441 0.35 -3.52 13.21
C GLY A 441 -1.16 -3.32 13.34
N GLY A 442 -1.92 -3.61 12.28
CA GLY A 442 -3.38 -3.57 12.30
C GLY A 442 -4.04 -4.62 13.21
N TYR A 443 -3.41 -5.78 13.38
CA TYR A 443 -3.84 -6.83 14.31
C TYR A 443 -2.74 -7.15 15.32
N LEU A 444 -2.99 -6.81 16.58
CA LEU A 444 -2.09 -7.13 17.69
C LEU A 444 -2.04 -8.65 17.91
N LYS A 445 -0.96 -9.15 18.51
CA LYS A 445 -0.80 -10.56 18.84
C LYS A 445 -1.97 -11.03 19.71
N GLY A 446 -2.72 -12.03 19.23
CA GLY A 446 -3.90 -12.57 19.92
C GLY A 446 -5.21 -11.83 19.65
N ALA A 447 -5.21 -10.74 18.89
CA ALA A 447 -6.43 -10.11 18.41
C ALA A 447 -7.06 -10.96 17.30
N GLU A 448 -8.38 -11.20 17.40
CA GLU A 448 -9.12 -11.91 16.36
C GLU A 448 -9.70 -10.93 15.34
N ARG A 449 -9.58 -11.32 14.06
CA ARG A 449 -10.22 -10.63 12.95
C ARG A 449 -11.71 -10.97 12.94
N PRO A 450 -12.62 -9.98 12.87
CA PRO A 450 -14.04 -10.25 12.74
C PRO A 450 -14.33 -11.20 11.56
N THR A 451 -15.34 -12.05 11.67
CA THR A 451 -15.65 -13.05 10.63
C THR A 451 -16.84 -12.67 9.76
N GLU A 452 -17.61 -11.67 10.17
CA GLU A 452 -18.80 -11.17 9.45
C GLU A 452 -18.43 -10.58 8.07
N PRO A 453 -19.34 -10.64 7.07
CA PRO A 453 -19.17 -9.97 5.79
C PRO A 453 -18.84 -8.47 5.95
N GLY A 454 -17.95 -7.97 5.08
CA GLY A 454 -17.36 -6.62 5.17
C GLY A 454 -16.27 -6.56 6.24
N LEU A 455 -16.62 -6.84 7.51
CA LEU A 455 -15.71 -6.70 8.65
C LEU A 455 -14.48 -7.60 8.57
N ARG A 456 -14.61 -8.81 8.02
CA ARG A 456 -13.46 -9.71 7.82
C ARG A 456 -12.37 -9.16 6.90
N SER A 457 -12.72 -8.19 6.05
CA SER A 457 -11.81 -7.53 5.13
C SER A 457 -11.11 -6.32 5.75
N LEU A 458 -11.45 -5.91 6.99
CA LEU A 458 -10.76 -4.82 7.68
C LEU A 458 -9.30 -5.15 7.91
N ARG A 459 -8.36 -4.23 7.65
CA ARG A 459 -6.93 -4.48 7.91
C ARG A 459 -6.52 -4.15 9.35
N THR A 460 -7.42 -3.55 10.13
CA THR A 460 -7.26 -3.36 11.56
C THR A 460 -8.60 -3.44 12.29
N SER A 461 -8.57 -3.94 13.53
CA SER A 461 -9.69 -3.85 14.48
C SER A 461 -9.34 -3.01 15.72
N ARG A 462 -8.25 -2.23 15.64
CA ARG A 462 -7.76 -1.42 16.76
C ARG A 462 -8.69 -0.24 17.05
N GLU A 463 -8.58 0.25 18.27
CA GLU A 463 -8.96 1.62 18.57
C GLU A 463 -7.93 2.58 17.95
N LEU A 464 -8.42 3.72 17.45
CA LEU A 464 -7.57 4.77 16.93
C LEU A 464 -6.71 5.34 18.06
N LEU A 465 -5.43 5.54 17.79
CA LEU A 465 -4.48 6.19 18.68
C LEU A 465 -3.97 7.46 17.99
N GLU A 466 -3.72 8.50 18.79
CA GLU A 466 -2.96 9.67 18.32
C GLU A 466 -1.62 9.20 17.73
N GLY A 467 -1.24 9.75 16.58
CA GLY A 467 -0.03 9.29 15.88
C GLY A 467 -0.29 8.31 14.74
N MET A 468 -1.46 7.67 14.68
CA MET A 468 -1.80 6.78 13.56
C MET A 468 -2.05 7.58 12.28
N VAL A 469 -1.59 7.03 11.16
CA VAL A 469 -2.03 7.43 9.82
C VAL A 469 -2.82 6.26 9.23
N ILE A 470 -4.02 6.54 8.74
CA ILE A 470 -4.99 5.53 8.29
C ILE A 470 -5.77 6.05 7.07
N THR A 471 -6.07 5.18 6.11
CA THR A 471 -6.95 5.50 4.99
C THR A 471 -8.41 5.52 5.44
N VAL A 472 -9.21 6.41 4.85
CA VAL A 472 -10.68 6.42 4.97
C VAL A 472 -11.23 6.28 3.56
N GLU A 473 -11.64 5.07 3.19
CA GLU A 473 -11.92 4.69 1.81
C GLU A 473 -13.29 4.03 1.62
N PRO A 474 -14.41 4.57 2.13
CA PRO A 474 -15.71 3.94 1.87
C PRO A 474 -15.98 3.84 0.36
N GLY A 475 -16.72 2.81 -0.03
CA GLY A 475 -17.10 2.59 -1.42
C GLY A 475 -18.48 1.97 -1.56
N CYS A 476 -19.12 2.21 -2.69
CA CYS A 476 -20.41 1.64 -3.06
C CYS A 476 -20.32 1.07 -4.49
N TYR A 477 -20.42 -0.25 -4.60
CA TYR A 477 -20.26 -0.99 -5.85
C TYR A 477 -21.50 -1.83 -6.15
N PHE A 478 -21.75 -2.05 -7.44
CA PHE A 478 -22.81 -2.93 -7.93
C PHE A 478 -22.19 -4.19 -8.54
N ILE A 479 -21.67 -5.05 -7.66
CA ILE A 479 -20.97 -6.28 -8.03
C ILE A 479 -21.98 -7.43 -8.15
N ASP A 480 -22.26 -7.90 -9.36
CA ASP A 480 -23.25 -8.97 -9.62
C ASP A 480 -23.02 -10.23 -8.75
N ALA A 481 -21.77 -10.61 -8.49
CA ALA A 481 -21.41 -11.77 -7.67
C ALA A 481 -21.85 -11.67 -6.20
N LEU A 482 -22.12 -10.45 -5.71
CA LEU A 482 -22.63 -10.19 -4.36
C LEU A 482 -24.10 -9.77 -4.38
N LEU A 483 -24.45 -8.94 -5.35
CA LEU A 483 -25.76 -8.33 -5.48
C LEU A 483 -26.85 -9.37 -5.81
N LEU A 484 -26.61 -10.25 -6.80
CA LEU A 484 -27.61 -11.23 -7.21
C LEU A 484 -27.94 -12.23 -6.09
N PRO A 485 -26.95 -12.86 -5.40
CA PRO A 485 -27.25 -13.73 -4.27
C PRO A 485 -28.03 -13.02 -3.15
N ALA A 486 -27.73 -11.74 -2.88
CA ALA A 486 -28.45 -10.97 -1.86
C ALA A 486 -29.89 -10.64 -2.28
N MET A 487 -30.13 -10.40 -3.56
CA MET A 487 -31.48 -10.16 -4.11
C MET A 487 -32.33 -11.44 -4.17
N GLU A 488 -31.71 -12.61 -4.29
CA GLU A 488 -32.39 -13.92 -4.33
C GLU A 488 -32.60 -14.54 -2.94
N ASN A 489 -31.82 -14.11 -1.95
CA ASN A 489 -31.89 -14.63 -0.59
C ASN A 489 -33.21 -14.21 0.10
N LYS A 490 -33.90 -15.17 0.74
CA LYS A 490 -35.23 -14.96 1.34
C LYS A 490 -35.25 -13.91 2.45
N GLN A 491 -34.17 -13.77 3.21
CA GLN A 491 -34.07 -12.83 4.31
C GLN A 491 -33.86 -11.40 3.81
N THR A 492 -32.99 -11.22 2.81
CA THR A 492 -32.56 -9.89 2.34
C THR A 492 -33.33 -9.37 1.12
N SER A 493 -33.93 -10.24 0.30
CA SER A 493 -34.63 -9.86 -0.95
C SER A 493 -35.68 -8.77 -0.77
N LYS A 494 -36.37 -8.77 0.38
CA LYS A 494 -37.41 -7.79 0.75
C LYS A 494 -36.91 -6.34 0.83
N TYR A 495 -35.60 -6.14 0.98
CA TYR A 495 -35.00 -4.82 1.10
C TYR A 495 -34.67 -4.19 -0.26
N PHE A 496 -34.63 -4.97 -1.35
CA PHE A 496 -34.21 -4.50 -2.66
C PHE A 496 -35.39 -3.98 -3.49
N ASN A 497 -35.23 -2.78 -4.07
CA ASN A 497 -36.05 -2.37 -5.20
C ASN A 497 -35.48 -2.96 -6.49
N HIS A 498 -35.93 -4.17 -6.84
CA HIS A 498 -35.38 -4.95 -7.95
C HIS A 498 -35.37 -4.18 -9.29
N GLU A 499 -36.42 -3.43 -9.61
CA GLU A 499 -36.48 -2.65 -10.84
C GLU A 499 -35.41 -1.55 -10.86
N LYS A 500 -35.32 -0.78 -9.77
CA LYS A 500 -34.36 0.33 -9.70
C LYS A 500 -32.92 -0.15 -9.63
N ILE A 501 -32.63 -1.16 -8.83
CA ILE A 501 -31.27 -1.68 -8.68
C ILE A 501 -30.76 -2.33 -9.96
N ASN A 502 -31.62 -3.00 -10.74
CA ASN A 502 -31.20 -3.56 -12.02
C ASN A 502 -30.65 -2.52 -13.01
N ARG A 503 -31.06 -1.24 -12.90
CA ARG A 503 -30.49 -0.14 -13.71
C ARG A 503 -29.04 0.18 -13.37
N PHE A 504 -28.58 -0.17 -12.16
CA PHE A 504 -27.20 0.05 -11.70
C PHE A 504 -26.29 -1.15 -11.95
N ARG A 505 -26.81 -2.26 -12.50
CA ARG A 505 -25.94 -3.36 -12.93
C ARG A 505 -25.07 -2.91 -14.09
N GLY A 506 -23.76 -3.10 -13.97
CA GLY A 506 -22.78 -2.55 -14.91
C GLY A 506 -22.45 -1.07 -14.70
N PHE A 507 -23.01 -0.40 -13.68
CA PHE A 507 -22.59 0.93 -13.25
C PHE A 507 -21.10 0.95 -12.84
N GLY A 508 -20.63 -0.16 -12.28
CA GLY A 508 -19.33 -0.26 -11.64
C GLY A 508 -19.45 0.11 -10.16
N GLY A 509 -18.70 1.11 -9.71
CA GLY A 509 -18.80 1.64 -8.35
C GLY A 509 -18.07 2.96 -8.15
N VAL A 510 -18.20 3.47 -6.92
CA VAL A 510 -17.52 4.68 -6.45
C VAL A 510 -16.74 4.34 -5.20
N ARG A 511 -15.50 4.82 -5.11
CA ARG A 511 -14.69 4.89 -3.88
C ARG A 511 -14.14 6.30 -3.73
N ILE A 512 -14.14 6.79 -2.49
CA ILE A 512 -13.56 8.08 -2.11
C ILE A 512 -12.62 7.78 -0.97
N GLU A 513 -11.32 7.98 -1.20
CA GLU A 513 -10.28 7.62 -0.25
C GLU A 513 -9.36 8.78 0.06
N SER A 514 -9.20 9.02 1.36
CA SER A 514 -8.26 10.02 1.88
C SER A 514 -7.34 9.40 2.92
N ASP A 515 -6.10 9.90 2.95
CA ASP A 515 -5.13 9.62 4.00
C ASP A 515 -5.36 10.56 5.19
N VAL A 516 -5.48 10.01 6.38
CA VAL A 516 -5.87 10.76 7.57
C VAL A 516 -4.90 10.50 8.73
N TYR A 517 -4.42 11.58 9.33
CA TYR A 517 -3.61 11.56 10.55
C TYR A 517 -4.47 11.78 11.79
N VAL A 518 -4.43 10.87 12.76
CA VAL A 518 -5.18 10.98 14.02
C VAL A 518 -4.44 11.89 15.00
N THR A 519 -5.09 12.98 15.42
CA THR A 519 -4.57 13.94 16.41
C THR A 519 -5.06 13.59 17.82
N CYS A 520 -4.64 14.35 18.83
CA CYS A 520 -5.07 14.14 20.22
C CYS A 520 -6.59 14.29 20.46
N ASP A 521 -7.29 15.05 19.62
CA ASP A 521 -8.71 15.40 19.79
C ASP A 521 -9.58 15.14 18.54
N GLY A 522 -8.99 14.62 17.46
CA GLY A 522 -9.67 14.42 16.19
C GLY A 522 -8.78 13.79 15.14
N CYS A 523 -8.81 14.36 13.93
CA CYS A 523 -7.91 13.98 12.85
C CYS A 523 -7.68 15.14 11.86
N VAL A 524 -6.65 15.00 11.02
CA VAL A 524 -6.32 15.88 9.90
C VAL A 524 -6.37 15.06 8.61
N ASN A 525 -7.19 15.48 7.66
CA ASN A 525 -7.16 14.93 6.31
C ASN A 525 -5.96 15.51 5.54
N MET A 526 -5.06 14.63 5.12
CA MET A 526 -3.81 14.98 4.42
C MET A 526 -4.03 15.15 2.91
N THR A 527 -5.07 14.53 2.37
CA THR A 527 -5.41 14.50 0.94
C THR A 527 -6.11 15.78 0.50
N LYS A 528 -5.68 16.34 -0.64
CA LYS A 528 -6.13 17.67 -1.14
C LYS A 528 -6.65 17.60 -2.57
N VAL A 529 -7.70 16.82 -2.80
CA VAL A 529 -8.38 16.66 -4.10
C VAL A 529 -9.80 17.23 -4.06
N PRO A 530 -10.40 17.62 -5.20
CA PRO A 530 -11.81 18.01 -5.25
C PRO A 530 -12.72 16.85 -4.82
N ARG A 531 -13.72 17.13 -3.98
CA ARG A 531 -14.64 16.11 -3.46
C ARG A 531 -16.10 16.44 -3.73
N GLU A 532 -16.49 17.71 -3.69
CA GLU A 532 -17.86 18.07 -4.06
C GLU A 532 -18.06 17.91 -5.57
N ILE A 533 -19.26 17.50 -5.98
CA ILE A 533 -19.60 17.34 -7.42
C ILE A 533 -19.23 18.60 -8.22
N GLN A 534 -19.54 19.77 -7.66
CA GLN A 534 -19.28 21.06 -8.30
C GLN A 534 -17.78 21.35 -8.44
N GLU A 535 -16.97 20.91 -7.49
CA GLU A 535 -15.51 21.04 -7.54
C GLU A 535 -14.93 20.15 -8.62
N ILE A 536 -15.36 18.89 -8.67
CA ILE A 536 -14.92 17.91 -9.67
C ILE A 536 -15.28 18.39 -11.07
N GLU A 537 -16.54 18.74 -11.31
CA GLU A 537 -16.98 19.23 -12.62
C GLU A 537 -16.26 20.51 -13.04
N ALA A 538 -15.95 21.41 -12.10
CA ALA A 538 -15.19 22.62 -12.38
C ALA A 538 -13.74 22.31 -12.77
N VAL A 539 -13.06 21.44 -12.01
CA VAL A 539 -11.67 21.04 -12.29
C VAL A 539 -11.57 20.33 -13.63
N MET A 540 -12.48 19.40 -13.94
CA MET A 540 -12.53 18.72 -15.24
C MET A 540 -12.83 19.69 -16.39
N ALA A 541 -13.59 20.76 -16.15
CA ALA A 541 -13.81 21.84 -17.10
C ALA A 541 -12.63 22.83 -17.22
N GLY A 542 -11.52 22.61 -16.49
CA GLY A 542 -10.29 23.39 -16.58
C GLY A 542 -10.13 24.47 -15.50
N ALA A 543 -10.95 24.49 -14.46
CA ALA A 543 -10.76 25.40 -13.33
C ALA A 543 -9.45 25.10 -12.56
N PRO A 544 -8.84 26.12 -11.93
CA PRO A 544 -7.72 25.90 -11.02
C PRO A 544 -8.20 25.17 -9.75
N TRP A 545 -7.31 24.43 -9.10
CA TRP A 545 -7.54 23.82 -7.80
C TRP A 545 -6.48 24.30 -6.80
N PRO A 546 -6.84 24.66 -5.55
CA PRO A 546 -8.20 24.76 -5.02
C PRO A 546 -9.03 25.85 -5.71
N LEU A 547 -10.36 25.68 -5.72
CA LEU A 547 -11.25 26.74 -6.23
C LEU A 547 -11.06 28.01 -5.37
N LYS A 548 -10.91 29.16 -6.02
CA LYS A 548 -10.86 30.44 -5.30
C LYS A 548 -12.19 30.62 -4.59
N LYS A 549 -12.19 30.74 -3.25
CA LYS A 549 -13.35 31.20 -2.49
C LYS A 549 -13.68 32.61 -2.97
N THR A 550 -14.56 32.77 -3.94
CA THR A 550 -15.16 34.08 -4.23
C THR A 550 -15.95 34.48 -3.00
N SER A 551 -15.65 35.66 -2.45
CA SER A 551 -16.47 36.29 -1.42
C SER A 551 -17.90 36.38 -1.93
N ILE A 552 -18.78 35.52 -1.39
CA ILE A 552 -20.22 35.66 -1.55
C ILE A 552 -20.60 36.92 -0.77
N SER A 553 -20.54 38.07 -1.44
CA SER A 553 -21.24 39.26 -0.96
C SER A 553 -22.73 38.96 -1.09
N HIS A 554 -23.42 38.84 0.05
CA HIS A 554 -24.87 38.89 0.11
C HIS A 554 -25.37 40.13 -0.63
N ALA A 555 -25.91 39.93 -1.83
CA ALA A 555 -26.82 40.89 -2.44
C ALA A 555 -28.24 40.49 -2.01
N ASN A 556 -28.55 40.73 -0.74
CA ASN A 556 -29.91 41.10 -0.35
C ASN A 556 -30.10 42.53 -0.83
N GLY A 557 -30.94 42.71 -1.84
CA GLY A 557 -31.36 44.01 -2.33
C GLY A 557 -32.81 43.92 -2.74
N GLU A 558 -33.70 44.03 -1.75
CA GLU A 558 -35.09 44.43 -1.95
C GLU A 558 -35.11 45.77 -2.71
N THR A 559 -35.88 45.83 -3.80
CA THR A 559 -36.94 46.84 -4.03
C THR A 559 -37.92 46.31 -5.05
#